data_AF-A0A7Z9TB76-F1
#
_entry.id   AF-A0A7Z9TB76-F1
#
_cell.length_a   1.000
_cell.length_b   1.000
_cell.length_c   1.000
_cell.angle_alpha   90.00
_cell.angle_beta   90.00
_cell.angle_gamma   90.00
#
_symmetry.space_group_name_H-M   'P 1'
#
loop_
_entity.id
_entity.type
_entity.pdbx_description
1 polymer ?
#
loop_
_entity_poly.entity_id
_entity_poly.type
_entity_poly.pdbx_seq_one_letter_code
_entity_poly.pdbx_strand_id
1 'polypeptide(L)'
;MLHSKKSKLPPGATRDDRGKFDKLRDYLVRLDDHVTCKTCGKKFEIPSQHSMVFTEQLSGLPNEEELEREIEEAAGESEPVPERKPSLPSRFTRKSSGWK
;
A
#
# COMPACT_ATOMS: atom_id res chain seq x y z
N MET A 1 1.08 -12.40 -1.68
CA MET A 1 2.14 -13.33 -1.24
C MET A 1 3.36 -13.17 -2.14
N LEU A 2 4.55 -13.03 -1.57
CA LEU A 2 5.81 -12.90 -2.31
C LEU A 2 6.45 -14.27 -2.53
N HIS A 3 6.80 -14.58 -3.78
CA HIS A 3 7.61 -15.73 -4.15
C HIS A 3 8.94 -15.24 -4.70
N SER A 4 10.03 -15.65 -4.04
CA SER A 4 11.39 -15.36 -4.48
C SER A 4 12.05 -16.58 -5.11
N LYS A 5 12.82 -16.32 -6.15
CA LYS A 5 13.67 -17.27 -6.85
C LYS A 5 14.72 -17.78 -5.88
N LYS A 6 14.90 -19.11 -5.86
CA LYS A 6 15.96 -19.74 -5.07
C LYS A 6 17.33 -19.35 -5.64
N SER A 7 18.33 -19.18 -4.79
CA SER A 7 19.68 -18.80 -5.23
C SER A 7 20.43 -19.87 -6.02
N LYS A 8 20.01 -21.14 -5.91
CA LYS A 8 20.67 -22.28 -6.56
C LYS A 8 19.63 -23.20 -7.18
N LEU A 9 20.04 -23.88 -8.25
CA LEU A 9 19.23 -24.93 -8.86
C LEU A 9 19.15 -26.16 -7.95
N PRO A 10 18.03 -26.90 -7.99
CA PRO A 10 17.94 -28.20 -7.34
C PRO A 10 19.02 -29.17 -7.84
N PRO A 11 19.53 -30.06 -6.96
CA PRO A 11 20.48 -31.09 -7.37
C PRO A 11 19.85 -32.03 -8.41
N GLY A 12 20.61 -32.39 -9.44
CA GLY A 12 20.14 -33.27 -10.53
C GLY A 12 19.34 -32.58 -11.64
N ALA A 13 19.32 -31.24 -11.69
CA ALA A 13 18.59 -30.50 -12.73
C ALA A 13 19.08 -30.82 -14.16
N THR A 14 18.12 -31.10 -15.05
CA THR A 14 18.34 -31.36 -16.48
C THR A 14 18.71 -30.06 -17.20
N ARG A 15 19.20 -30.16 -18.44
CA ARG A 15 19.50 -28.99 -19.28
C ARG A 15 18.29 -28.05 -19.44
N ASP A 16 17.09 -28.62 -19.61
CA ASP A 16 15.85 -27.85 -19.73
C ASP A 16 15.45 -27.14 -18.43
N ASP A 17 15.70 -27.77 -17.28
CA ASP A 17 15.43 -27.17 -15.96
C ASP A 17 16.34 -25.98 -15.71
N ARG A 18 17.60 -26.04 -16.18
CA ARG A 18 18.53 -24.90 -16.17
C ARG A 18 18.00 -23.74 -16.98
N GLY A 19 17.55 -24.00 -18.21
CA GLY A 19 16.99 -22.96 -19.07
C GLY A 19 15.72 -22.32 -18.51
N LYS A 20 14.88 -23.09 -17.80
CA LYS A 20 13.72 -22.55 -17.09
C LYS A 20 14.13 -21.73 -15.87
N PHE A 21 15.10 -22.22 -15.10
CA PHE A 21 15.60 -21.53 -13.92
C PHE A 21 16.22 -20.17 -14.25
N ASP A 22 16.96 -20.06 -15.35
CA ASP A 22 17.54 -18.79 -15.80
C ASP A 22 16.46 -17.73 -16.05
N LYS A 23 15.30 -18.15 -16.58
CA LYS A 23 14.16 -17.28 -16.90
C LYS A 23 13.23 -16.99 -15.71
N LEU A 24 13.36 -17.71 -14.59
CA LEU A 24 12.55 -17.44 -13.40
C LEU A 24 12.89 -16.06 -12.83
N ARG A 25 11.84 -15.37 -12.36
CA ARG A 25 11.88 -14.06 -11.71
C ARG A 25 11.09 -14.09 -10.41
N ASP A 26 11.30 -13.07 -9.60
CA ASP A 26 10.57 -12.84 -8.34
C ASP A 26 9.22 -12.19 -8.63
N TYR A 27 8.16 -12.71 -8.03
CA TYR A 27 6.79 -12.27 -8.31
C TYR A 27 5.91 -12.23 -7.06
N LEU A 28 4.93 -11.32 -7.11
CA LEU A 28 3.86 -11.19 -6.14
C LEU A 28 2.60 -11.84 -6.70
N VAL A 29 1.99 -12.73 -5.93
CA VAL A 29 0.71 -13.38 -6.25
C VAL A 29 -0.35 -12.83 -5.32
N ARG A 30 -1.50 -12.46 -5.88
CA ARG A 30 -2.70 -12.18 -5.09
C ARG A 30 -3.35 -13.51 -4.69
N LEU A 31 -3.56 -13.72 -3.38
CA LEU A 31 -4.11 -14.99 -2.87
C LEU A 31 -5.63 -15.07 -2.96
N ASP A 32 -6.30 -13.92 -2.93
CA ASP A 32 -7.75 -13.84 -2.92
C ASP A 32 -8.26 -13.45 -4.31
N ASP A 33 -8.56 -14.45 -5.14
CA ASP A 33 -9.24 -14.23 -6.43
C ASP A 33 -10.77 -14.15 -6.28
N HIS A 34 -11.28 -14.60 -5.14
CA HIS A 34 -12.69 -14.55 -4.80
C HIS A 34 -12.91 -13.86 -3.46
N VAL A 35 -13.88 -12.95 -3.42
CA VAL A 35 -14.32 -12.30 -2.18
C VAL A 35 -15.77 -12.68 -1.91
N THR A 36 -16.06 -12.94 -0.64
CA THR A 36 -17.41 -13.14 -0.13
C THR A 36 -17.98 -11.80 0.32
N CYS A 37 -19.14 -11.41 -0.23
CA CYS A 37 -19.84 -10.23 0.28
C CYS A 37 -20.30 -10.49 1.72
N LYS A 38 -19.93 -9.63 2.67
CA LYS A 38 -20.37 -9.75 4.07
C LYS A 38 -21.89 -9.61 4.24
N THR A 39 -22.55 -8.88 3.35
CA THR A 39 -23.98 -8.57 3.44
C THR A 39 -24.86 -9.64 2.79
N CYS A 40 -24.46 -10.19 1.63
CA CYS A 40 -25.28 -11.15 0.88
C CYS A 40 -24.66 -12.54 0.73
N GLY A 41 -23.45 -12.76 1.24
CA GLY A 41 -22.75 -14.06 1.24
C GLY A 41 -22.29 -14.56 -0.14
N LYS A 42 -22.63 -13.86 -1.22
CA LYS A 42 -22.26 -14.26 -2.59
C LYS A 42 -20.74 -14.17 -2.77
N LYS A 43 -20.16 -15.21 -3.36
CA LYS A 43 -18.78 -15.20 -3.85
C LYS A 43 -18.75 -14.56 -5.22
N PHE A 44 -17.90 -13.58 -5.41
CA PHE A 44 -17.61 -13.03 -6.73
C PHE A 44 -16.11 -13.08 -6.97
N GLU A 45 -15.74 -13.38 -8.20
CA GLU A 45 -14.38 -13.23 -8.70
C GLU A 45 -14.06 -11.74 -8.82
N ILE A 46 -12.89 -11.30 -8.36
CA ILE A 46 -12.47 -9.90 -8.51
C ILE A 46 -11.96 -9.71 -9.94
N PRO A 47 -12.73 -9.07 -10.85
CA PRO A 47 -12.32 -8.88 -12.23
C PRO A 47 -11.53 -7.57 -12.30
N SER A 48 -10.20 -7.63 -12.45
CA SER A 48 -9.37 -6.57 -13.09
C SER A 48 -7.92 -6.47 -12.63
N GLN A 49 -7.42 -7.25 -11.68
CA GLN A 49 -6.01 -7.12 -11.28
C GLN A 49 -5.22 -8.34 -11.73
N HIS A 50 -4.14 -8.09 -12.48
CA HIS A 50 -3.14 -9.09 -12.80
C HIS A 50 -2.87 -9.94 -11.56
N SER A 51 -3.20 -11.23 -11.61
CA SER A 51 -3.05 -12.14 -10.46
C SER A 51 -1.59 -12.30 -10.05
N MET A 52 -0.67 -11.92 -10.94
CA MET A 52 0.76 -11.94 -10.76
C MET A 52 1.40 -10.64 -11.24
N VAL A 53 2.34 -10.11 -10.45
CA VAL A 53 3.15 -8.93 -10.78
C VAL A 53 4.62 -9.27 -10.55
N PHE A 54 5.50 -8.93 -11.51
CA PHE A 54 6.94 -9.12 -11.32
C PHE A 54 7.51 -8.00 -10.47
N THR A 55 8.33 -8.36 -9.49
CA THR A 55 8.94 -7.39 -8.56
C THR A 55 9.94 -6.45 -9.26
N GLU A 56 10.56 -6.89 -10.37
CA GLU A 56 11.41 -6.04 -11.23
C GLU A 56 10.66 -4.81 -11.76
N GLN A 57 9.33 -4.87 -11.92
CA GLN A 57 8.54 -3.70 -12.36
C GLN A 57 8.44 -2.63 -11.27
N LEU A 58 8.76 -2.99 -10.01
CA LEU A 58 8.75 -2.09 -8.85
C LEU A 58 10.16 -1.69 -8.42
N SER A 59 11.22 -2.26 -9.02
CA SER A 59 12.62 -2.04 -8.60
C SER A 59 13.20 -0.68 -9.00
N GLY A 60 12.39 0.21 -9.58
CA GLY A 60 12.77 1.60 -9.90
C GLY A 60 12.12 2.65 -9.00
N LEU A 61 11.37 2.22 -7.97
CA LEU A 61 10.84 3.13 -6.97
C LEU A 61 11.97 3.51 -6.00
N PRO A 62 12.08 4.80 -5.61
CA PRO A 62 13.06 5.25 -4.62
C PRO A 62 12.89 4.48 -3.31
N ASN A 63 13.99 4.31 -2.58
CA ASN A 63 13.94 3.72 -1.24
C ASN A 63 13.03 4.57 -0.33
N GLU A 64 12.34 3.95 0.62
CA GLU A 64 11.37 4.61 1.52
C GLU A 64 12.02 5.81 2.23
N GLU A 65 13.23 5.65 2.75
CA GLU A 65 14.00 6.73 3.40
C GLU A 65 14.40 7.87 2.45
N GLU A 66 14.59 7.59 1.16
CA GLU A 66 14.95 8.59 0.15
C GLU A 66 13.71 9.37 -0.29
N LEU A 67 12.60 8.67 -0.47
CA LEU A 67 11.30 9.24 -0.77
C LEU A 67 10.80 10.15 0.37
N GLU A 68 10.96 9.73 1.62
CA GLU A 68 10.61 10.56 2.79
C GLU A 68 11.39 11.88 2.79
N ARG A 69 12.70 11.83 2.53
CA ARG A 69 13.53 13.04 2.42
C ARG A 69 13.09 13.95 1.28
N GLU A 70 12.78 13.41 0.11
CA GLU A 70 12.27 14.20 -1.02
C GLU A 70 10.91 14.86 -0.71
N ILE A 71 10.03 14.17 0.02
CA ILE A 71 8.73 14.71 0.46
C ILE A 71 8.93 15.83 1.48
N GLU A 72 9.80 15.66 2.47
CA GLU A 72 10.10 16.69 3.47
C GLU A 72 10.72 17.94 2.84
N GLU A 73 11.66 17.76 1.91
CA GLU A 73 12.29 18.86 1.18
C GLU A 73 11.28 19.59 0.27
N ALA A 74 10.42 18.85 -0.43
CA ALA A 74 9.35 19.42 -1.27
C ALA A 74 8.23 20.07 -0.44
N ALA A 75 7.96 19.55 0.75
CA ALA A 75 6.98 20.09 1.69
C ALA A 75 7.45 21.38 2.37
N GLY A 76 8.75 21.66 2.34
CA GLY A 76 9.35 22.92 2.80
C GLY A 76 9.01 23.24 4.26
N GLU A 77 9.78 22.70 5.19
CA GLU A 77 9.84 23.04 6.62
C GLU A 77 8.86 24.13 7.11
N SER A 78 7.71 23.69 7.59
CA SER A 78 6.97 24.14 8.78
C SER A 78 5.50 23.85 8.56
N GLU A 79 4.96 22.86 9.29
CA GLU A 79 3.51 22.88 9.49
C GLU A 79 3.15 24.27 10.02
N PRO A 80 2.23 25.01 9.37
CA PRO A 80 1.83 26.31 9.87
C PRO A 80 1.27 26.07 11.27
N VAL A 81 1.91 26.68 12.28
CA VAL A 81 1.47 26.61 13.68
C VAL A 81 -0.05 26.80 13.67
N PRO A 82 -0.83 25.81 14.15
CA PRO A 82 -2.27 25.83 13.95
C PRO A 82 -2.81 27.12 14.55
N GLU A 83 -3.30 28.01 13.68
CA GLU A 83 -3.83 29.30 14.09
C GLU A 83 -4.92 29.03 15.13
N ARG A 84 -4.68 29.46 16.37
CA ARG A 84 -5.62 29.28 17.47
C ARG A 84 -6.88 30.05 17.12
N LYS A 85 -7.91 29.30 16.71
CA LYS A 85 -9.23 29.86 16.39
C LYS A 85 -9.63 30.85 17.50
N PRO A 86 -9.99 32.10 17.17
CA PRO A 86 -10.32 33.10 18.17
C PRO A 86 -11.49 32.61 19.01
N SER A 87 -11.41 32.86 20.33
CA SER A 87 -12.50 32.47 21.24
C SER A 87 -13.77 33.21 20.85
N LEU A 88 -14.88 32.47 20.73
CA LEU A 88 -16.17 33.07 20.42
C LEU A 88 -16.56 34.10 21.50
N PRO A 89 -17.10 35.27 21.11
CA PRO A 89 -17.56 36.27 22.06
C PRO A 89 -18.57 35.69 23.06
N SER A 90 -18.56 36.20 24.29
CA SER A 90 -19.44 35.72 25.38
C SER A 90 -20.93 35.74 25.03
N ARG A 91 -21.35 36.63 24.12
CA ARG A 91 -22.73 36.66 23.59
C ARG A 91 -23.15 35.36 22.89
N PHE A 92 -22.22 34.63 22.28
CA PHE A 92 -22.48 33.37 21.57
C PHE A 92 -22.33 32.12 22.43
N THR A 93 -21.69 32.22 23.60
CA THR A 93 -21.43 31.08 24.49
C THR A 93 -22.24 31.12 25.78
N ARG A 94 -22.96 32.22 26.04
CA ARG A 94 -23.83 32.36 27.22
C ARG A 94 -25.02 31.42 27.10
N LYS A 95 -25.09 30.43 27.99
CA LYS A 95 -26.27 29.57 28.12
C LYS A 95 -27.46 30.44 28.49
N SER A 96 -28.56 30.31 27.73
CA SER A 96 -29.82 30.98 28.04
C SER A 96 -30.27 30.53 29.44
N SER A 97 -30.30 31.46 30.40
CA SER A 97 -30.94 31.19 31.69
C SER A 97 -32.41 30.94 31.43
N GLY A 98 -32.87 29.71 31.70
CA GLY A 98 -34.22 29.26 31.43
C GLY A 98 -35.28 30.21 31.98
N TRP A 99 -36.35 30.39 31.21
CA TRP A 99 -37.55 31.11 31.64
C TRP A 99 -38.19 30.39 32.83
N LYS A 100 -38.60 31.19 33.83
CA LYS A 100 -39.45 30.78 34.95
C LYS A 100 -40.91 30.87 34.55
#